data_AF-A0A434RSB3-F1
#
_entry.id   AF-A0A434RSB3-F1
#
_cell.length_a   1.000
_cell.length_b   1.000
_cell.length_c   1.000
_cell.angle_alpha   90.00
_cell.angle_beta   90.00
_cell.angle_gamma   90.00
#
_symmetry.space_group_name_H-M   'P 1'
#
loop_
_entity.id
_entity.type
_entity.pdbx_description
1 polymer ?
#
loop_
_entity_poly.entity_id
_entity_poly.type
_entity_poly.pdbx_seq_one_letter_code
_entity_poly.pdbx_strand_id
1 'polypeptide(L)'
;RALGRGEIAFEYRVETRHRSLRDKARSAQAAADAEDLDAALLATLKALRLRLAKERQVPAYVVFSDRTLIDMAERCPRDLAAFAAVNGVGEAKLKEFGEVFLSAIAEHQSGGSG
;
A
#
# COMPACT_ATOMS: atom_id res chain seq x y z
N ARG A 1 -35.76 12.07 -15.50
CA ARG A 1 -34.71 11.17 -16.02
C ARG A 1 -33.54 12.02 -16.50
N ALA A 2 -32.41 11.96 -15.80
CA ALA A 2 -31.05 12.23 -16.31
C ALA A 2 -30.06 11.82 -15.21
N LEU A 3 -29.21 10.83 -15.49
CA LEU A 3 -28.16 10.32 -14.61
C LEU A 3 -26.95 11.24 -14.71
N GLY A 4 -26.59 11.92 -13.62
CA GLY A 4 -25.27 12.49 -13.43
C GLY A 4 -24.40 11.46 -12.73
N ARG A 5 -23.69 10.64 -13.51
CA ARG A 5 -22.60 9.78 -13.04
C ARG A 5 -21.64 10.66 -12.24
N GLY A 6 -21.63 10.52 -10.92
CA GLY A 6 -20.60 11.08 -10.07
C GLY A 6 -19.30 10.37 -10.39
N GLU A 7 -18.57 10.89 -11.37
CA GLU A 7 -17.21 10.52 -11.67
C GLU A 7 -16.39 10.95 -10.44
N ILE A 8 -16.19 10.02 -9.52
CA ILE A 8 -15.34 10.26 -8.34
C ILE A 8 -13.89 10.21 -8.84
N ALA A 9 -13.51 11.23 -9.62
CA ALA A 9 -12.13 11.58 -9.79
C ALA A 9 -11.64 11.96 -8.39
N PHE A 10 -10.92 11.04 -7.75
CA PHE A 10 -10.18 11.33 -6.53
C PHE A 10 -9.12 12.37 -6.93
N GLU A 11 -9.51 13.65 -6.93
CA GLU A 11 -8.57 14.76 -7.06
C GLU A 11 -7.65 14.68 -5.86
N TYR A 12 -6.47 14.10 -6.10
CA TYR A 12 -5.36 14.20 -5.18
C TYR A 12 -4.98 15.68 -5.11
N ARG A 13 -5.56 16.38 -4.12
CA ARG A 13 -5.18 17.74 -3.80
C ARG A 13 -3.78 17.70 -3.18
N VAL A 14 -2.78 17.70 -4.06
CA VAL A 14 -1.37 17.82 -3.72
C VAL A 14 -1.16 19.27 -3.30
N GLU A 15 -1.30 19.58 -2.01
CA GLU A 15 -0.58 20.74 -1.49
C GLU A 15 0.91 20.38 -1.42
N THR A 16 1.66 21.13 -2.21
CA THR A 16 3.08 21.02 -2.49
C THR A 16 3.93 20.88 -1.24
N ARG A 17 4.79 19.85 -1.22
CA ARG A 17 6.19 19.98 -0.79
C ARG A 17 7.05 18.94 -1.51
N HIS A 18 7.65 19.39 -2.61
CA HIS A 18 8.88 18.82 -3.12
C HIS A 18 9.91 18.80 -1.98
N ARG A 19 10.28 17.61 -1.50
CA ARG A 19 11.61 17.37 -0.97
C ARG A 19 12.18 16.13 -1.64
N SER A 20 13.00 16.39 -2.65
CA SER A 20 13.91 15.41 -3.24
C SER A 20 14.76 14.79 -2.13
N LEU A 21 14.66 13.48 -1.94
CA LEU A 21 15.66 12.66 -1.26
C LEU A 21 15.78 11.33 -2.01
N ARG A 22 16.59 11.41 -3.06
CA ARG A 22 17.64 10.46 -3.43
C ARG A 22 17.74 9.22 -2.53
N ASP A 23 17.48 8.08 -3.16
CA ASP A 23 18.23 6.82 -3.05
C ASP A 23 18.92 6.57 -1.70
N LYS A 24 18.23 5.86 -0.79
CA LYS A 24 18.87 5.22 0.35
C LYS A 24 18.01 4.10 0.91
N ALA A 25 18.30 2.86 0.50
CA ALA A 25 18.80 1.82 1.40
C ALA A 25 18.61 0.43 0.78
N ARG A 26 19.70 -0.06 0.21
CA ARG A 26 20.02 -1.49 0.14
C ARG A 26 20.49 -1.91 1.54
N SER A 27 19.63 -2.55 2.32
CA SER A 27 19.95 -3.27 3.57
C SER A 27 18.73 -4.16 3.86
N ALA A 28 18.59 -5.41 3.39
CA ALA A 28 19.44 -6.57 3.62
C ALA A 28 19.91 -6.64 5.08
N GLN A 29 19.08 -7.20 5.96
CA GLN A 29 19.48 -8.32 6.81
C GLN A 29 18.23 -8.98 7.42
N ALA A 30 18.13 -10.29 7.22
CA ALA A 30 17.17 -11.18 7.87
C ALA A 30 17.38 -11.24 9.39
N ALA A 31 16.28 -11.38 10.14
CA ALA A 31 16.11 -12.20 11.36
C ALA A 31 15.33 -11.46 12.47
N ALA A 32 14.08 -11.87 12.71
CA ALA A 32 13.65 -12.47 13.99
C ALA A 32 12.12 -12.75 13.99
N ASP A 33 11.80 -13.92 13.44
CA ASP A 33 10.69 -14.82 13.76
C ASP A 33 9.44 -14.20 14.43
N ALA A 34 8.36 -14.08 13.65
CA ALA A 34 7.03 -13.53 13.97
C ALA A 34 6.91 -11.99 14.01
N GLU A 35 7.69 -11.25 14.82
CA GLU A 35 7.67 -9.77 14.77
C GLU A 35 8.36 -9.23 13.50
N ASP A 36 9.32 -9.98 12.97
CA ASP A 36 10.00 -9.67 11.70
C ASP A 36 9.11 -9.94 10.48
N LEU A 37 8.08 -10.80 10.59
CA LEU A 37 7.15 -11.07 9.48
C LEU A 37 6.30 -9.84 9.17
N ASP A 38 5.78 -9.17 10.21
CA ASP A 38 5.07 -7.89 10.04
C ASP A 38 6.00 -6.82 9.47
N ALA A 39 7.27 -6.79 9.90
CA ALA A 39 8.27 -5.85 9.39
C ALA A 39 8.63 -6.12 7.92
N ALA A 40 8.79 -7.39 7.52
CA ALA A 40 9.11 -7.82 6.17
C ALA A 40 7.93 -7.58 5.21
N LEU A 41 6.70 -7.85 5.68
CA LEU A 41 5.50 -7.52 4.93
C LEU A 41 5.37 -6.01 4.78
N LEU A 42 5.54 -5.24 5.86
CA LEU A 42 5.51 -3.78 5.81
C LEU A 42 6.55 -3.21 4.84
N ALA A 43 7.76 -3.78 4.80
CA ALA A 43 8.79 -3.39 3.82
C ALA A 43 8.33 -3.67 2.38
N THR A 44 7.72 -4.85 2.13
CA THR A 44 7.12 -5.22 0.84
C THR A 44 6.03 -4.23 0.42
N LEU A 45 5.12 -3.90 1.33
CA LEU A 45 4.04 -2.94 1.10
C LEU A 45 4.56 -1.51 0.86
N LYS A 46 5.60 -1.09 1.57
CA LYS A 46 6.26 0.21 1.35
C LYS A 46 6.91 0.27 -0.03
N ALA A 47 7.58 -0.79 -0.46
CA ALA A 47 8.18 -0.88 -1.79
C ALA A 47 7.10 -0.83 -2.89
N LEU A 48 6.00 -1.58 -2.71
CA LEU A 48 4.86 -1.56 -3.63
C LEU A 48 4.23 -0.17 -3.73
N ARG A 49 3.97 0.48 -2.58
CA ARG A 49 3.47 1.86 -2.51
C ARG A 49 4.37 2.81 -3.30
N LEU A 50 5.69 2.72 -3.13
CA LEU A 50 6.63 3.57 -3.84
C LEU A 50 6.59 3.35 -5.36
N ARG A 51 6.46 2.10 -5.81
CA ARG A 51 6.34 1.77 -7.24
C ARG A 51 5.07 2.39 -7.83
N LEU A 52 3.92 2.17 -7.21
CA LEU A 52 2.63 2.72 -7.65
C LEU A 52 2.62 4.26 -7.65
N ALA A 53 3.24 4.86 -6.64
CA ALA A 53 3.40 6.31 -6.54
C ALA A 53 4.25 6.87 -7.70
N LYS A 54 5.35 6.20 -8.05
CA LYS A 54 6.17 6.55 -9.22
C LYS A 54 5.40 6.43 -10.53
N GLU A 55 4.68 5.32 -10.72
CA GLU A 55 3.85 5.09 -11.92
C GLU A 55 2.80 6.18 -12.11
N ARG A 56 2.22 6.65 -11.01
CA ARG A 56 1.20 7.72 -11.00
C ARG A 56 1.78 9.12 -10.88
N GLN A 57 3.11 9.27 -10.82
CA GLN A 57 3.82 10.53 -10.59
C GLN A 57 3.32 11.31 -9.36
N VAL A 58 2.89 10.61 -8.32
CA VAL A 58 2.44 11.18 -7.04
C VAL A 58 3.40 10.79 -5.91
N PRO A 59 3.43 11.55 -4.80
CA PRO A 59 4.18 11.13 -3.61
C PRO A 59 3.65 9.81 -3.00
N ALA A 60 4.51 9.02 -2.34
CA ALA A 60 4.08 7.71 -1.80
C ALA A 60 2.94 7.81 -0.77
N TYR A 61 2.98 8.80 0.13
CA TYR A 61 1.97 9.01 1.17
C TYR A 61 0.55 9.25 0.63
N VAL A 62 0.46 9.62 -0.65
CA VAL A 62 -0.78 9.93 -1.37
C VAL A 62 -1.53 8.63 -1.67
N VAL A 63 -0.82 7.61 -2.16
CA VAL A 63 -1.36 6.25 -2.39
C VAL A 63 -1.90 5.68 -1.08
N PHE A 64 -1.04 5.52 -0.07
CA PHE A 64 -1.42 5.14 1.29
C PHE A 64 -0.52 5.81 2.33
N SER A 65 -1.12 6.22 3.44
CA SER A 65 -0.36 6.71 4.60
C SER A 65 0.37 5.56 5.28
N ASP A 66 1.45 5.87 6.00
CA ASP A 66 2.22 4.86 6.72
C ASP A 66 1.37 4.12 7.76
N ARG A 67 0.42 4.82 8.42
CA ARG A 67 -0.55 4.19 9.33
C ARG A 67 -1.40 3.12 8.64
N THR A 68 -1.83 3.36 7.40
CA THR A 68 -2.60 2.37 6.63
C THR A 68 -1.74 1.18 6.28
N LEU A 69 -0.48 1.38 5.86
CA LEU A 69 0.42 0.25 5.56
C LEU A 69 0.73 -0.60 6.80
N ILE A 70 0.88 0.03 7.97
CA ILE A 70 1.08 -0.67 9.25
C ILE A 70 -0.17 -1.49 9.57
N ASP A 71 -1.36 -0.90 9.52
CA ASP A 71 -2.63 -1.60 9.77
C ASP A 71 -2.88 -2.73 8.74
N MET A 72 -2.43 -2.58 7.48
CA MET A 72 -2.45 -3.66 6.49
C MET A 72 -1.51 -4.81 6.86
N ALA A 73 -0.28 -4.50 7.30
CA ALA A 73 0.69 -5.51 7.68
C ALA A 73 0.17 -6.30 8.88
N GLU A 74 -0.28 -5.62 9.94
CA GLU A 74 -0.82 -6.24 11.15
C GLU A 74 -2.06 -7.11 10.87
N ARG A 75 -2.93 -6.68 9.94
CA ARG A 75 -4.16 -7.44 9.61
C ARG A 75 -3.95 -8.55 8.60
N CYS A 76 -2.88 -8.49 7.80
CA CYS A 76 -2.62 -9.41 6.69
C CYS A 76 -3.89 -9.75 5.86
N PRO A 77 -4.60 -8.75 5.28
CA PRO A 77 -5.84 -9.01 4.58
C PRO A 77 -5.63 -10.00 3.42
N ARG A 78 -6.51 -11.01 3.34
CA ARG A 78 -6.46 -12.06 2.31
C ARG A 78 -7.53 -11.90 1.23
N ASP A 79 -8.49 -11.00 1.45
CA ASP A 79 -9.62 -10.75 0.57
C ASP A 79 -9.96 -9.26 0.53
N LEU A 80 -10.69 -8.84 -0.51
CA LEU A 80 -11.13 -7.45 -0.67
C LEU A 80 -11.96 -6.94 0.52
N ALA A 81 -12.77 -7.80 1.13
CA ALA A 81 -13.54 -7.43 2.32
C ALA A 81 -12.64 -7.10 3.52
N ALA A 82 -11.59 -7.90 3.74
CA ALA A 82 -10.61 -7.65 4.80
C ALA A 82 -9.76 -6.40 4.48
N PHE A 83 -9.42 -6.19 3.22
CA PHE A 83 -8.70 -5.00 2.77
C PHE A 83 -9.53 -3.73 2.93
N ALA A 84 -10.84 -3.81 2.72
CA ALA A 84 -11.77 -2.69 2.95
C ALA A 84 -11.90 -2.31 4.43
N ALA A 85 -11.64 -3.25 5.34
CA ALA A 85 -11.66 -3.00 6.78
C ALA A 85 -10.40 -2.28 7.30
N VAL A 86 -9.39 -2.06 6.45
CA VAL A 86 -8.15 -1.38 6.79
C VAL A 86 -8.38 0.12 6.94
N ASN A 87 -7.81 0.71 7.99
CA ASN A 87 -7.95 2.12 8.29
C ASN A 87 -7.31 3.02 7.21
N GLY A 88 -8.13 3.75 6.47
CA GLY A 88 -7.69 4.66 5.39
C GLY A 88 -7.84 4.07 3.98
N VAL A 89 -8.43 2.88 3.85
CA VAL A 89 -8.86 2.31 2.56
C VAL A 89 -10.31 2.68 2.32
N GLY A 90 -10.55 3.59 1.37
CA GLY A 90 -11.90 3.87 0.86
C GLY A 90 -12.24 3.03 -0.38
N GLU A 91 -13.50 3.03 -0.81
CA GLU A 91 -13.97 2.24 -1.97
C GLU A 91 -13.17 2.48 -3.25
N ALA A 92 -12.77 3.73 -3.53
CA ALA A 92 -11.97 4.05 -4.71
C ALA A 92 -10.59 3.39 -4.65
N LYS A 93 -9.92 3.46 -3.49
CA LYS A 93 -8.61 2.84 -3.28
C LYS A 93 -8.70 1.32 -3.25
N LEU A 94 -9.78 0.76 -2.71
CA LEU A 94 -10.04 -0.67 -2.72
C LEU A 94 -10.15 -1.21 -4.15
N LYS A 95 -10.95 -0.56 -5.00
CA LYS A 95 -11.11 -0.98 -6.40
C LYS A 95 -9.83 -0.84 -7.21
N GLU A 96 -9.03 0.18 -6.92
CA GLU A 96 -7.85 0.51 -7.71
C GLU A 96 -6.57 -0.22 -7.24
N PHE A 97 -6.41 -0.42 -5.94
CA PHE A 97 -5.20 -0.98 -5.34
C PHE A 97 -5.43 -2.31 -4.62
N GLY A 98 -6.67 -2.70 -4.35
CA GLY A 98 -6.99 -3.89 -3.55
C GLY A 98 -6.35 -5.15 -4.12
N GLU A 99 -6.58 -5.46 -5.40
CA GLU A 99 -6.02 -6.68 -6.03
C GLU A 99 -4.48 -6.67 -6.01
N VAL A 100 -3.87 -5.51 -6.29
CA VAL A 100 -2.41 -5.36 -6.35
C VAL A 100 -1.77 -5.59 -4.99
N PHE A 101 -2.35 -5.03 -3.92
CA PHE A 101 -1.85 -5.21 -2.57
C PHE A 101 -2.12 -6.61 -2.02
N LEU A 102 -3.31 -7.16 -2.26
CA LEU A 102 -3.65 -8.53 -1.85
C LEU A 102 -2.74 -9.55 -2.52
N SER A 103 -2.43 -9.38 -3.80
CA SER A 103 -1.47 -10.22 -4.51
C SER A 103 -0.10 -10.14 -3.85
N ALA A 104 0.43 -8.95 -3.56
CA ALA A 104 1.73 -8.82 -2.89
C ALA A 104 1.77 -9.46 -1.49
N ILE A 105 0.66 -9.38 -0.74
CA ILE A 105 0.52 -10.02 0.58
C ILE A 105 0.49 -11.55 0.44
N ALA A 106 -0.20 -12.08 -0.58
CA ALA A 106 -0.25 -13.52 -0.86
C ALA A 106 1.11 -14.08 -1.31
N GLU A 107 1.82 -13.34 -2.17
CA GLU A 107 3.18 -13.68 -2.62
C GLU A 107 4.16 -13.70 -1.45
N HIS A 108 4.08 -12.71 -0.55
CA HIS A 108 4.93 -12.66 0.64
C HIS A 108 4.69 -13.84 1.58
N GLN A 109 3.44 -14.23 1.81
CA GLN A 109 3.08 -15.40 2.62
C GLN A 109 3.52 -16.72 1.99
N SER A 110 3.49 -16.82 0.65
CA SER A 110 3.88 -18.04 -0.07
C SER A 110 5.40 -18.18 -0.19
N GLY A 111 6.14 -17.07 -0.22
CA GLY A 111 7.60 -17.02 -0.33
C GLY A 111 8.37 -17.05 0.99
N GLY A 112 7.68 -17.12 2.14
CA GLY A 112 8.29 -17.22 3.48
C GLY A 112 8.65 -18.64 3.92
N SER A 113 8.43 -19.66 3.06
CA SER A 113 8.95 -21.02 3.26
C SER A 113 10.17 -21.22 2.36
N GLY A 114 11.36 -20.97 2.91
CA GLY A 114 12.64 -21.23 2.25
C GLY A 114 13.79 -21.09 3.22
#